data_AF-A0A1G9A8Z0-F1
#
_entry.id   AF-A0A1G9A8Z0-F1
#
_cell.length_a   1.000
_cell.length_b   1.000
_cell.length_c   1.000
_cell.angle_alpha   90.00
_cell.angle_beta   90.00
_cell.angle_gamma   90.00
#
_symmetry.space_group_name_H-M   'P 1'
#
loop_
_entity.id
_entity.type
_entity.pdbx_description
1 polymer ?
#
loop_
_entity_poly.entity_id
_entity_poly.type
_entity_poly.pdbx_seq_one_letter_code
_entity_poly.pdbx_strand_id
1 'polypeptide(L)'
;MVGDSAYKLLDRLGSRGRDAWSSSQTAASDLKTQGFALGGGLDRIQERWEAQLRTLLDACGHISNHLDFTRNTHKNDDHHVYGIISSIAELDKGFDDGRRS
;
A
#
# COMPACT_ATOMS: atom_id res chain seq x y z
N MET A 1 -9.13 -3.60 6.40
CA MET A 1 -9.29 -2.42 5.53
C MET A 1 -8.39 -2.58 4.31
N VAL A 2 -8.69 -1.92 3.19
CA VAL A 2 -7.90 -2.05 1.93
C VAL A 2 -6.42 -1.68 2.11
N GLY A 3 -6.10 -0.68 2.95
CA GLY A 3 -4.71 -0.30 3.24
C GLY A 3 -3.90 -1.42 3.92
N ASP A 4 -4.45 -2.04 4.96
CA ASP A 4 -3.82 -3.19 5.63
C ASP A 4 -3.64 -4.40 4.69
N SER A 5 -4.59 -4.62 3.79
CA SER A 5 -4.45 -5.66 2.75
C SER A 5 -3.34 -5.33 1.75
N ALA A 6 -3.21 -4.06 1.33
CA ALA A 6 -2.14 -3.60 0.45
C ALA A 6 -0.77 -3.73 1.11
N TYR A 7 -0.66 -3.37 2.40
CA TYR A 7 0.57 -3.56 3.19
C TYR A 7 0.96 -5.04 3.30
N LYS A 8 0.01 -5.93 3.63
CA LYS A 8 0.28 -7.38 3.69
C LYS A 8 0.71 -7.95 2.35
N LEU A 9 0.15 -7.44 1.25
CA LEU A 9 0.55 -7.85 -0.10
C LEU A 9 1.96 -7.34 -0.44
N LEU A 10 2.27 -6.07 -0.11
CA LEU A 10 3.60 -5.48 -0.24
C LEU A 10 4.66 -6.34 0.48
N ASP A 11 4.41 -6.68 1.75
CA ASP A 11 5.31 -7.49 2.56
C ASP A 11 5.55 -8.89 1.97
N ARG A 12 4.46 -9.58 1.56
CA ARG A 12 4.55 -10.91 0.94
C ARG A 12 5.27 -10.89 -0.40
N LEU A 13 5.00 -9.88 -1.24
CA LEU A 13 5.68 -9.72 -2.52
C LEU A 13 7.17 -9.38 -2.32
N GLY A 14 7.49 -8.53 -1.34
CA GLY A 14 8.86 -8.14 -1.03
C GLY A 14 9.70 -9.30 -0.48
N SER A 15 9.09 -10.14 0.37
CA SER A 15 9.75 -11.28 0.99
C SER A 15 9.84 -12.51 0.08
N ARG A 16 8.76 -12.83 -0.66
CA ARG A 16 8.64 -14.11 -1.39
C ARG A 16 8.56 -13.97 -2.90
N GLY A 17 8.47 -12.75 -3.43
CA GLY A 17 8.37 -12.51 -4.87
C GLY A 17 9.56 -13.03 -5.67
N ARG A 18 10.71 -13.32 -5.03
CA ARG A 18 11.92 -13.80 -5.70
C ARG A 18 12.35 -15.22 -5.28
N ASP A 19 11.50 -15.99 -4.61
CA ASP A 19 11.85 -17.33 -4.13
C ASP A 19 12.36 -18.25 -5.26
N ALA A 20 11.77 -18.15 -6.45
CA ALA A 20 12.15 -18.96 -7.62
C ALA A 20 13.25 -18.33 -8.49
N TRP A 21 13.81 -17.18 -8.13
CA TRP A 21 14.74 -16.43 -8.98
C TRP A 21 16.01 -17.23 -9.30
N SER A 22 16.66 -17.73 -8.25
CA SER A 22 17.92 -18.47 -8.38
C SER A 22 17.72 -19.79 -9.14
N SER A 23 16.69 -20.56 -8.76
CA SER A 23 16.40 -21.83 -9.43
C SER A 23 15.99 -21.66 -10.89
N SER A 24 15.24 -20.60 -11.22
CA SER A 24 14.86 -20.29 -12.60
C SER A 24 16.07 -19.88 -13.45
N GLN A 25 17.00 -19.08 -12.89
CA GLN A 25 18.23 -18.71 -13.58
C GLN A 25 19.14 -19.91 -13.86
N THR A 26 19.30 -20.80 -12.87
CA THR A 26 20.05 -22.05 -13.05
C THR A 26 19.41 -22.92 -14.12
N ALA A 27 18.09 -23.15 -14.05
CA ALA A 27 17.37 -23.94 -15.05
C ALA A 27 17.48 -23.33 -16.46
N ALA A 28 17.41 -22.00 -16.58
CA ALA A 28 17.57 -21.31 -17.85
C ALA A 28 18.97 -21.53 -18.43
N SER A 29 20.01 -21.43 -17.60
CA SER A 29 21.40 -21.70 -17.97
C SER A 29 21.63 -23.14 -18.42
N ASP A 30 21.10 -24.10 -17.67
CA ASP A 30 21.24 -25.53 -17.96
C ASP A 30 20.54 -25.89 -19.27
N LEU A 31 19.34 -25.34 -19.51
CA LEU A 31 18.60 -25.54 -20.76
C LEU A 31 19.33 -24.92 -21.97
N LYS A 32 19.90 -23.72 -21.82
CA LYS A 32 20.73 -23.10 -22.86
C LYS A 32 21.97 -23.95 -23.19
N THR A 33 22.64 -24.45 -22.15
CA THR A 33 23.83 -25.31 -22.30
C THR A 33 23.51 -26.60 -23.04
N GLN A 34 22.32 -27.16 -22.82
CA GLN A 34 21.82 -28.34 -23.54
C GLN A 34 21.28 -28.03 -24.94
N GLY A 35 21.32 -26.77 -25.41
CA GLY A 35 20.85 -26.37 -26.73
C GLY A 35 19.34 -26.16 -26.84
N PHE A 36 18.60 -26.17 -25.72
CA PHE A 36 17.15 -25.95 -25.72
C PHE A 36 16.82 -24.45 -25.75
N ALA A 37 16.05 -24.03 -26.76
CA ALA A 37 15.52 -22.66 -26.87
C ALA A 37 14.67 -22.23 -25.67
N LEU A 38 14.11 -23.20 -24.91
CA LEU A 38 13.34 -22.95 -23.71
C LEU A 38 14.12 -22.15 -22.65
N GLY A 39 15.45 -22.30 -22.58
CA GLY A 39 16.28 -21.56 -21.63
C GLY A 39 16.20 -20.04 -21.84
N GLY A 40 16.24 -19.56 -23.08
CA GLY A 40 16.04 -18.13 -23.38
C GLY A 40 14.60 -17.67 -23.14
N GLY A 41 13.62 -18.56 -23.29
CA GLY A 41 12.23 -18.30 -22.91
C GLY A 41 12.08 -18.07 -21.40
N LEU A 42 12.78 -18.87 -20.59
CA LEU A 42 12.76 -18.76 -19.13
C LEU A 42 13.44 -17.47 -18.64
N ASP A 43 14.56 -17.07 -19.25
CA ASP A 43 15.19 -15.76 -18.97
C ASP A 43 14.19 -14.61 -19.17
N ARG A 44 13.47 -14.60 -20.30
CA ARG A 44 12.49 -13.55 -20.62
C ARG A 44 11.32 -13.52 -19.65
N ILE A 45 10.86 -14.69 -19.19
CA ILE A 45 9.81 -14.78 -18.15
C ILE A 45 10.31 -14.17 -16.84
N GLN A 46 11.55 -14.48 -16.45
CA GLN A 46 12.15 -13.96 -15.23
C GLN A 46 12.31 -12.43 -15.27
N GLU A 47 12.79 -11.87 -16.38
CA GLU A 47 12.87 -10.42 -16.59
C GLU A 47 11.51 -9.74 -16.47
N ARG A 48 10.50 -10.32 -17.13
CA ARG A 48 9.13 -9.78 -17.08
C ARG A 48 8.53 -9.88 -15.69
N TRP A 49 8.79 -10.96 -14.98
CA TRP A 49 8.35 -11.12 -13.59
C TRP A 49 8.97 -10.07 -12.68
N GLU A 50 10.28 -9.80 -12.75
CA GLU A 50 10.91 -8.75 -11.93
C GLU A 50 10.31 -7.37 -12.20
N ALA A 51 10.04 -7.05 -13.46
CA ALA A 51 9.41 -5.79 -13.82
C ALA A 51 8.02 -5.65 -13.19
N GLN A 52 7.18 -6.69 -13.29
CA GLN A 52 5.84 -6.69 -12.71
C GLN A 52 5.87 -6.70 -11.18
N LEU A 53 6.78 -7.46 -10.57
CA LEU A 53 6.98 -7.47 -9.13
C LEU A 53 7.27 -6.07 -8.62
N ARG A 54 8.17 -5.33 -9.28
CA ARG A 54 8.50 -3.95 -8.89
C ARG A 54 7.32 -3.00 -9.05
N THR A 55 6.54 -3.12 -10.13
CA THR A 55 5.29 -2.35 -10.30
C THR A 55 4.28 -2.64 -9.20
N LEU A 56 4.11 -3.90 -8.80
CA LEU A 56 3.17 -4.28 -7.74
C LEU A 56 3.64 -3.77 -6.37
N LEU A 57 4.94 -3.84 -6.08
CA LEU A 57 5.50 -3.28 -4.84
C LEU A 57 5.25 -1.77 -4.74
N ASP A 58 5.53 -1.03 -5.81
CA ASP A 58 5.28 0.41 -5.86
C ASP A 58 3.79 0.73 -5.66
N ALA A 59 2.91 0.07 -6.41
CA ALA A 59 1.47 0.28 -6.31
C ALA A 59 0.91 -0.05 -4.91
N CYS A 60 1.34 -1.17 -4.31
CA CYS A 60 0.88 -1.55 -2.96
C CYS A 60 1.40 -0.57 -1.90
N GLY A 61 2.65 -0.11 -2.02
CA GLY A 61 3.22 0.92 -1.15
C GLY A 61 2.45 2.23 -1.25
N HIS A 62 2.17 2.69 -2.48
CA HIS A 62 1.38 3.89 -2.72
C HIS A 62 -0.04 3.80 -2.16
N ILE A 63 -0.75 2.69 -2.39
CA ILE A 63 -2.12 2.49 -1.86
C ILE A 63 -2.11 2.48 -0.32
N SER A 64 -1.18 1.75 0.29
CA SER A 64 -1.08 1.67 1.75
C SER A 64 -0.82 3.05 2.35
N ASN A 65 0.18 3.76 1.84
CA ASN A 65 0.55 5.09 2.31
C ASN A 65 -0.58 6.10 2.11
N HIS A 66 -1.25 6.07 0.96
CA HIS A 66 -2.37 6.97 0.67
C HIS A 66 -3.54 6.77 1.65
N LEU A 67 -3.94 5.53 1.91
CA LEU A 67 -5.04 5.23 2.83
C LEU A 67 -4.66 5.49 4.30
N ASP A 68 -3.38 5.35 4.65
CA ASP A 68 -2.88 5.74 5.96
C ASP A 68 -2.91 7.25 6.15
N PHE A 69 -2.47 8.02 5.15
CA PHE A 69 -2.55 9.47 5.15
C PHE A 69 -3.99 9.96 5.25
N THR A 70 -4.87 9.53 4.34
CA THR A 70 -6.29 9.95 4.32
C THR A 70 -7.00 9.63 5.63
N ARG A 71 -6.73 8.47 6.23
CA ARG A 71 -7.26 8.11 7.55
C ARG A 71 -6.76 9.04 8.65
N ASN A 72 -5.48 9.42 8.62
CA ASN A 72 -4.92 10.31 9.63
C ASN A 72 -5.45 11.74 9.49
N THR A 73 -5.56 12.23 8.26
CA THR A 73 -6.10 13.56 7.95
C THR A 73 -7.56 13.70 8.41
N HIS A 74 -8.44 12.76 8.04
CA HIS A 74 -9.84 12.85 8.44
C HIS A 74 -10.06 12.70 9.95
N LYS A 75 -9.25 11.89 10.64
CA LYS A 75 -9.30 11.86 12.12
C LYS A 75 -9.00 13.22 12.73
N ASN A 76 -8.00 13.94 12.19
CA ASN A 76 -7.67 15.28 12.66
C ASN A 76 -8.78 16.29 12.32
N ASP A 77 -9.38 16.20 11.13
CA ASP A 77 -10.50 17.04 10.74
C ASP A 77 -11.72 16.82 11.64
N ASP A 78 -12.06 15.56 11.96
CA ASP A 78 -13.17 15.22 12.87
C ASP A 78 -12.95 15.83 14.27
N HIS A 79 -11.72 15.77 14.79
CA HIS A 79 -11.37 16.40 16.06
C HIS A 79 -11.48 17.93 16.00
N HIS A 80 -11.04 18.54 14.91
CA HIS A 80 -11.13 19.98 14.71
C HIS A 80 -12.59 20.46 14.62
N VAL A 81 -13.41 19.77 13.82
CA VAL A 81 -14.84 20.04 13.67
C VAL A 81 -15.57 19.84 15.01
N TYR A 82 -15.28 18.76 15.74
CA TYR A 82 -15.86 18.53 17.06
C TYR A 82 -15.53 19.66 18.04
N GLY A 83 -14.28 20.16 18.02
CA GLY A 83 -13.87 21.30 18.84
C GLY A 83 -14.63 22.59 18.50
N ILE A 84 -14.79 22.89 17.22
CA ILE A 84 -15.58 24.05 16.76
C ILE A 84 -17.04 23.93 17.20
N ILE A 85 -17.67 22.76 16.97
CA ILE A 85 -19.08 22.54 17.34
C ILE A 85 -19.25 22.67 18.87
N SER A 86 -18.33 22.12 19.66
CA SER A 86 -18.37 22.23 21.12
C SER A 86 -18.28 23.69 21.59
N SER A 87 -17.39 24.49 20.97
CA SER A 87 -17.26 25.92 21.29
C SER A 87 -18.52 26.71 20.92
N ILE A 88 -19.13 26.43 19.76
CA ILE A 88 -20.40 27.07 19.36
C ILE A 88 -21.52 26.70 20.35
N ALA A 89 -21.61 25.44 20.76
CA ALA A 89 -22.61 25.00 21.74
C ALA A 89 -22.42 25.65 23.12
N GLU A 90 -21.17 25.95 23.51
CA GLU A 90 -20.87 26.66 24.75
C GLU A 90 -21.24 28.15 24.65
N LEU A 91 -20.99 28.79 23.51
CA LEU A 91 -21.43 30.16 23.22
C LEU A 91 -22.96 30.28 23.24
N ASP A 92 -23.67 29.34 22.60
CA ASP A 92 -25.13 29.32 22.53
C ASP A 92 -25.77 29.24 23.92
N LYS A 93 -25.25 28.36 24.78
CA LYS A 93 -25.65 28.28 26.20
C LYS A 93 -25.46 29.60 26.93
N GLY A 94 -24.32 30.27 26.73
CA GLY A 94 -24.06 31.57 27.34
C GLY A 94 -25.05 32.66 26.92
N PHE A 95 -25.48 32.66 25.64
CA PHE A 95 -26.50 33.59 25.15
C PHE A 95 -27.90 33.29 25.69
N ASP A 96 -28.24 32.02 25.89
CA ASP A 96 -29.52 31.61 26.47
C ASP A 96 -29.61 31.89 27.97
N ASP A 97 -28.52 31.72 28.71
CA ASP A 97 -28.44 32.06 30.14
C ASP A 97 -28.53 33.59 30.35
N GLY A 98 -27.91 34.38 29.47
CA GLY A 98 -28.00 35.84 29.49
C GLY A 98 -29.37 36.42 29.11
N ARG A 99 -30.22 35.66 28.40
CA ARG A 99 -31.63 36.03 28.13
C ARG A 99 -32.58 35.75 29.30
N ARG A 100 -32.13 34.99 30.30
CA ARG A 100 -32.93 34.58 31.46
C ARG A 100 -32.65 35.40 32.72
N SER A 101 -31.76 36.40 32.68
CA SER A 101 -31.50 37.34 33.79
C SER A 101 -32.25 38.65 33.66
#